data_AF-A0AAX1K3T1-F1
#
_entry.id   AF-A0AAX1K3T1-F1
#
_cell.length_a   1.000
_cell.length_b   1.000
_cell.length_c   1.000
_cell.angle_alpha   90.00
_cell.angle_beta   90.00
_cell.angle_gamma   90.00
#
_symmetry.space_group_name_H-M   'P 1'
#
loop_
_entity.id
_entity.type
_entity.pdbx_description
1 polymer ?
#
loop_
_entity_poly.entity_id
_entity_poly.type
_entity_poly.pdbx_seq_one_letter_code
_entity_poly.pdbx_strand_id
1 'polypeptide(L)'
;MVLNILKIIINFIASFWGKIDSRRKHIKIESINVINDRNNKDYIKLLDTPSEFYYSNLIYNIITVQNNSEKTQAITSVRLKNVQLTSKFFPVLQYDGGFINGTQEFCFMLINNGNETGQSANYMLKFYATEQPQKYDELLLEYPIKTQEIEEGQIKIVALVNYLKNFKQYFEENDNARGIRIEVIRNGKILSDDGQDYNREQGRFVKPLGRAGISVNSNMTLFRLSRGFEFEKELSQKCHQPLDIGTNTIDFYILTEETASLRYEFELISGNKRICPLQNEGQIKLDVFVPCYKVLDNHTYGKCYEALEKQRIKYDDVFTVADMKLIKEDLIYNIYRPLEKMD
;
A
#
# COMPACT_ATOMS: atom_id res chain seq x y z
N MET A 1 69.17 -5.57 24.45
CA MET A 1 68.11 -5.86 25.43
C MET A 1 66.90 -4.94 25.28
N VAL A 2 67.10 -3.60 25.27
CA VAL A 2 66.03 -2.59 25.14
C VAL A 2 65.16 -2.75 23.88
N LEU A 3 65.76 -3.05 22.72
CA LEU A 3 65.05 -3.20 21.45
C LEU A 3 64.08 -4.40 21.41
N ASN A 4 64.39 -5.48 22.13
CA ASN A 4 63.51 -6.66 22.23
C ASN A 4 62.32 -6.41 23.16
N ILE A 5 62.55 -5.67 24.26
CA ILE A 5 61.47 -5.28 25.18
C ILE A 5 60.47 -4.36 24.45
N LEU A 6 60.96 -3.42 23.64
CA LEU A 6 60.11 -2.53 22.85
C LEU A 6 59.25 -3.29 21.83
N LYS A 7 59.82 -4.28 21.12
CA LYS A 7 59.06 -5.13 20.18
C LYS A 7 57.97 -5.96 20.87
N ILE A 8 58.25 -6.50 22.06
CA ILE A 8 57.27 -7.25 22.84
C ILE A 8 56.11 -6.34 23.26
N ILE A 9 56.40 -5.13 23.73
CA ILE A 9 55.38 -4.14 24.12
C ILE A 9 54.52 -3.73 22.91
N ILE A 10 55.13 -3.44 21.76
CA ILE A 10 54.39 -3.09 20.53
C ILE A 10 53.49 -4.25 20.09
N ASN A 11 53.98 -5.49 20.08
CA ASN A 11 53.18 -6.66 19.71
C ASN A 11 52.03 -6.92 20.69
N PHE A 12 52.26 -6.72 21.99
CA PHE A 12 51.22 -6.83 23.01
C PHE A 12 50.16 -5.75 22.83
N ILE A 13 50.55 -4.49 22.63
CA ILE A 13 49.65 -3.37 22.35
C ILE A 13 48.86 -3.64 21.06
N ALA A 14 49.50 -4.06 19.98
CA ALA A 14 48.84 -4.38 18.71
C ALA A 14 47.85 -5.55 18.86
N SER A 15 48.21 -6.62 19.57
CA SER A 15 47.32 -7.74 19.85
C SER A 15 46.14 -7.35 20.75
N PHE A 16 46.38 -6.49 21.74
CA PHE A 16 45.36 -5.98 22.64
C PHE A 16 44.37 -5.07 21.89
N TRP A 17 44.88 -4.16 21.04
CA TRP A 17 44.04 -3.32 20.16
C TRP A 17 43.28 -4.16 19.14
N GLY A 18 43.89 -5.17 18.53
CA GLY A 18 43.19 -6.10 17.62
C GLY A 18 42.09 -6.91 18.32
N LYS A 19 42.30 -7.31 19.59
CA LYS A 19 41.26 -7.96 20.42
C LYS A 19 40.13 -7.00 20.80
N ILE A 20 40.44 -5.74 21.05
CA ILE A 20 39.41 -4.71 21.33
C ILE A 20 38.61 -4.41 20.06
N ASP A 21 39.28 -4.21 18.93
CA ASP A 21 38.64 -3.84 17.67
C ASP A 21 37.78 -4.98 17.11
N SER A 22 38.25 -6.23 17.18
CA SER A 22 37.46 -7.40 16.81
C SER A 22 36.23 -7.67 17.69
N ARG A 23 36.17 -7.06 18.90
CA ARG A 23 34.99 -7.08 19.77
C ARG A 23 34.05 -5.90 19.53
N ARG A 24 34.51 -4.84 18.84
CA ARG A 24 33.67 -3.70 18.48
C ARG A 24 32.77 -4.12 17.33
N LYS A 25 31.46 -4.00 17.57
CA LYS A 25 30.45 -4.21 16.53
C LYS A 25 30.50 -3.04 15.55
N HIS A 26 30.94 -3.25 14.32
CA HIS A 26 31.04 -2.22 13.29
C HIS A 26 29.79 -2.16 12.42
N ILE A 27 28.65 -1.88 13.04
CA ILE A 27 27.34 -1.78 12.37
C ILE A 27 26.90 -0.32 12.37
N LYS A 28 26.47 0.17 11.20
CA LYS A 28 25.90 1.51 11.01
C LYS A 28 24.52 1.40 10.36
N ILE A 29 23.58 2.23 10.79
CA ILE A 29 22.30 2.41 10.10
C ILE A 29 22.53 3.42 8.98
N GLU A 30 22.16 3.06 7.77
CA GLU A 30 22.28 3.93 6.58
C GLU A 30 20.96 4.62 6.24
N SER A 31 19.83 3.96 6.45
CA SER A 31 18.51 4.54 6.19
C SER A 31 17.38 3.73 6.84
N ILE A 32 16.20 4.34 6.92
CA ILE A 32 14.93 3.64 7.16
C ILE A 32 13.95 4.01 6.05
N ASN A 33 13.26 3.00 5.52
CA ASN A 33 12.13 3.17 4.62
C ASN A 33 10.88 2.64 5.31
N VAL A 34 9.86 3.49 5.40
CA VAL A 34 8.55 3.10 5.90
C VAL A 34 7.62 2.90 4.72
N ILE A 35 7.08 1.69 4.62
CA ILE A 35 6.27 1.25 3.51
C ILE A 35 4.92 0.86 4.10
N ASN A 36 3.85 1.28 3.43
CA ASN A 36 2.54 0.73 3.70
C ASN A 36 2.55 -0.72 3.20
N ASP A 37 2.30 -1.73 4.06
CA ASP A 37 2.27 -3.15 3.65
C ASP A 37 1.03 -3.44 2.79
N ARG A 38 0.97 -2.78 1.65
CA ARG A 38 -0.03 -2.98 0.61
C ARG A 38 0.48 -4.16 -0.20
N ASN A 39 0.16 -5.36 0.28
CA ASN A 39 0.42 -6.65 -0.39
C ASN A 39 0.75 -6.51 -1.89
N ASN A 40 2.05 -6.42 -2.23
CA ASN A 40 2.73 -6.89 -3.44
C ASN A 40 3.93 -5.98 -3.78
N LYS A 41 5.10 -6.60 -4.05
CA LYS A 41 6.34 -5.90 -4.46
C LYS A 41 6.25 -5.22 -5.84
N ASP A 42 5.10 -5.29 -6.52
CA ASP A 42 4.86 -4.68 -7.83
C ASP A 42 4.31 -3.24 -7.78
N TYR A 43 3.99 -2.70 -6.60
CA TYR A 43 3.32 -1.39 -6.49
C TYR A 43 4.16 -0.36 -5.74
N ILE A 44 5.32 -0.01 -6.32
CA ILE A 44 5.95 1.29 -6.08
C ILE A 44 5.44 2.24 -7.17
N LYS A 45 4.21 2.74 -7.01
CA LYS A 45 3.78 3.96 -7.72
C LYS A 45 3.60 5.06 -6.69
N LEU A 46 4.36 6.14 -6.87
CA LEU A 46 4.32 7.33 -6.05
C LEU A 46 2.87 7.83 -5.90
N LEU A 47 2.48 8.04 -4.64
CA LEU A 47 1.24 8.70 -4.23
C LEU A 47 1.26 10.14 -4.76
N ASP A 48 0.63 10.36 -5.90
CA ASP A 48 0.70 11.64 -6.64
C ASP A 48 -0.53 12.53 -6.41
N THR A 49 -1.01 12.58 -5.17
CA THR A 49 -1.98 13.60 -4.73
C THR A 49 -1.73 14.06 -3.29
N PRO A 50 -1.62 15.38 -3.00
CA PRO A 50 -1.21 15.91 -1.69
C PRO A 50 -2.16 15.64 -0.49
N SER A 51 -3.26 14.90 -0.69
CA SER A 51 -4.25 14.57 0.34
C SER A 51 -4.17 13.10 0.83
N GLU A 52 -3.14 12.33 0.47
CA GLU A 52 -3.13 10.85 0.53
C GLU A 52 -1.97 10.25 1.34
N PHE A 53 -1.53 10.89 2.43
CA PHE A 53 -0.42 10.41 3.27
C PHE A 53 -0.86 9.47 4.42
N TYR A 54 -1.83 8.58 4.17
CA TYR A 54 -2.31 7.63 5.18
C TYR A 54 -1.77 6.22 4.94
N TYR A 55 -1.24 5.61 6.00
CA TYR A 55 -0.74 4.24 6.01
C TYR A 55 -1.86 3.30 6.45
N SER A 56 -1.92 2.08 5.91
CA SER A 56 -2.77 1.09 6.54
C SER A 56 -2.20 0.77 7.92
N ASN A 57 -3.04 0.25 8.80
CA ASN A 57 -2.69 -0.08 10.17
C ASN A 57 -1.63 -1.18 10.30
N LEU A 58 -1.19 -1.82 9.21
CA LEU A 58 0.00 -2.66 9.17
C LEU A 58 1.14 -1.93 8.44
N ILE A 59 2.09 -1.43 9.22
CA ILE A 59 3.19 -0.60 8.75
C ILE A 59 4.43 -1.46 8.63
N TYR A 60 5.05 -1.47 7.46
CA TYR A 60 6.28 -2.19 7.21
C TYR A 60 7.49 -1.26 7.25
N ASN A 61 8.49 -1.60 8.04
CA ASN A 61 9.71 -0.82 8.20
C ASN A 61 10.92 -1.64 7.76
N ILE A 62 11.68 -1.07 6.83
CA ILE A 62 12.93 -1.63 6.32
C ILE A 62 14.07 -0.73 6.73
N ILE A 63 14.96 -1.23 7.57
CA ILE A 63 16.18 -0.53 7.97
C ILE A 63 17.35 -1.04 7.14
N THR A 64 18.01 -0.16 6.41
CA THR A 64 19.26 -0.51 5.73
C THR A 64 20.41 -0.36 6.71
N VAL A 65 21.19 -1.42 6.90
CA VAL A 65 22.35 -1.41 7.77
C VAL A 65 23.60 -1.84 7.02
N GLN A 66 24.71 -1.20 7.37
CA GLN A 66 26.03 -1.53 6.88
C GLN A 66 26.81 -2.27 7.96
N ASN A 67 27.22 -3.50 7.68
CA ASN A 67 28.19 -4.25 8.48
C ASN A 67 29.59 -4.06 7.88
N ASN A 68 30.41 -3.25 8.54
CA ASN A 68 31.79 -2.98 8.14
C ASN A 68 32.80 -3.95 8.78
N SER A 69 32.34 -5.04 9.40
CA SER A 69 33.22 -6.10 9.91
C SER A 69 33.33 -7.23 8.91
N GLU A 70 34.52 -7.82 8.80
CA GLU A 70 34.76 -9.06 8.07
C GLU A 70 34.06 -10.28 8.69
N LYS A 71 33.55 -10.16 9.92
CA LYS A 71 32.81 -11.22 10.62
C LYS A 71 31.30 -10.98 10.53
N THR A 72 30.55 -12.07 10.39
CA THR A 72 29.10 -12.05 10.56
C THR A 72 28.75 -11.53 11.95
N GLN A 73 27.91 -10.50 11.98
CA GLN A 73 27.33 -9.98 13.22
C GLN A 73 25.84 -10.33 13.24
N ALA A 74 25.12 -10.00 14.31
CA ALA A 74 23.68 -10.23 14.35
C ALA A 74 22.98 -9.09 15.08
N ILE A 75 21.83 -8.69 14.55
CA ILE A 75 20.86 -7.88 15.29
C ILE A 75 20.03 -8.83 16.13
N THR A 76 20.04 -8.63 17.44
CA THR A 76 19.34 -9.48 18.39
C THR A 76 17.93 -8.98 18.67
N SER A 77 17.71 -7.67 18.58
CA SER A 77 16.38 -7.08 18.73
C SER A 77 16.24 -5.74 18.02
N VAL A 78 15.00 -5.45 17.62
CA VAL A 78 14.54 -4.11 17.26
C VAL A 78 13.90 -3.52 18.51
N ARG A 79 14.11 -2.22 18.74
CA ARG A 79 13.48 -1.50 19.84
C ARG A 79 12.88 -0.20 19.34
N LEU A 80 11.64 0.04 19.73
CA LEU A 80 10.95 1.30 19.51
C LEU A 80 11.02 2.15 20.78
N LYS A 81 11.14 3.46 20.61
CA LYS A 81 11.20 4.44 21.70
C LYS A 81 10.16 5.54 21.50
N ASN A 82 9.70 6.13 22.60
CA ASN A 82 8.75 7.24 22.59
C ASN A 82 7.55 6.94 21.67
N VAL A 83 7.01 5.72 21.76
CA VAL A 83 5.93 5.26 20.91
C VAL A 83 4.66 5.92 21.41
N GLN A 84 4.05 6.75 20.58
CA GLN A 84 2.85 7.49 20.90
C GLN A 84 1.81 7.24 19.83
N LEU A 85 0.59 6.94 20.25
CA LEU A 85 -0.57 6.80 19.39
C LEU A 85 -1.59 7.85 19.83
N THR A 86 -2.10 8.63 18.88
CA THR A 86 -3.15 9.62 19.14
C THR A 86 -4.29 9.35 18.21
N SER A 87 -5.44 8.93 18.74
CA SER A 87 -6.62 8.59 17.95
C SER A 87 -6.98 9.70 16.97
N LYS A 88 -7.35 9.31 15.75
CA LYS A 88 -7.75 10.22 14.69
C LYS A 88 -8.98 9.69 13.98
N PHE A 89 -9.72 10.62 13.41
CA PHE A 89 -10.84 10.38 12.51
C PHE A 89 -10.48 11.07 11.20
N PHE A 90 -10.55 10.31 10.11
CA PHE A 90 -10.44 10.86 8.77
C PHE A 90 -11.05 9.89 7.75
N PRO A 91 -11.64 10.42 6.67
CA PRO A 91 -12.10 9.60 5.57
C PRO A 91 -10.91 9.09 4.76
N VAL A 92 -11.07 7.91 4.15
CA VAL A 92 -10.11 7.37 3.17
C VAL A 92 -10.88 7.09 1.89
N LEU A 93 -10.99 8.12 1.05
CA LEU A 93 -11.80 8.06 -0.16
C LEU A 93 -11.00 7.47 -1.32
N GLN A 94 -11.55 6.41 -1.89
CA GLN A 94 -10.98 5.65 -2.99
C GLN A 94 -12.01 5.49 -4.12
N TYR A 95 -11.56 5.01 -5.28
CA TYR A 95 -12.44 4.57 -6.35
C TYR A 95 -12.10 3.15 -6.82
N ASP A 96 -13.12 2.46 -7.30
CA ASP A 96 -13.01 1.22 -8.08
C ASP A 96 -14.02 1.29 -9.24
N GLY A 97 -14.03 0.31 -10.12
CA GLY A 97 -14.95 0.26 -11.24
C GLY A 97 -14.44 -0.60 -12.39
N GLY A 98 -15.25 -0.79 -13.40
CA GLY A 98 -14.89 -1.59 -14.56
C GLY A 98 -16.07 -1.86 -15.48
N PHE A 99 -15.77 -2.35 -16.66
CA PHE A 99 -16.74 -2.76 -17.66
C PHE A 99 -17.33 -4.13 -17.34
N ILE A 100 -18.64 -4.22 -17.12
CA ILE A 100 -19.36 -5.46 -16.82
C ILE A 100 -19.78 -6.11 -18.13
N ASN A 101 -19.08 -7.17 -18.54
CA ASN A 101 -19.35 -7.89 -19.79
C ASN A 101 -20.81 -8.34 -19.94
N GLY A 102 -21.45 -8.74 -18.84
CA GLY A 102 -22.82 -9.26 -18.83
C GLY A 102 -23.87 -8.21 -19.16
N THR A 103 -23.80 -7.03 -18.53
CA THR A 103 -24.78 -5.94 -18.72
C THR A 103 -24.35 -4.91 -19.76
N GLN A 104 -23.10 -4.98 -20.22
CA GLN A 104 -22.48 -4.03 -21.15
C GLN A 104 -22.44 -2.61 -20.59
N GLU A 105 -22.20 -2.51 -19.28
CA GLU A 105 -22.15 -1.23 -18.57
C GLU A 105 -20.76 -1.01 -17.97
N PHE A 106 -20.25 0.20 -18.08
CA PHE A 106 -19.12 0.63 -17.28
C PHE A 106 -19.61 1.16 -15.94
N CYS A 107 -19.20 0.49 -14.86
CA CYS A 107 -19.49 0.88 -13.49
C CYS A 107 -18.31 1.69 -12.92
N PHE A 108 -18.60 2.78 -12.23
CA PHE A 108 -17.63 3.51 -11.41
C PHE A 108 -18.20 3.70 -10.01
N MET A 109 -17.40 3.38 -9.00
CA MET A 109 -17.82 3.41 -7.60
C MET A 109 -16.83 4.18 -6.75
N LEU A 110 -17.36 4.87 -5.74
CA LEU A 110 -16.57 5.52 -4.71
C LEU A 110 -16.64 4.71 -3.42
N ILE A 111 -15.53 4.64 -2.71
CA ILE A 111 -15.38 3.84 -1.50
C ILE A 111 -14.85 4.76 -0.41
N ASN A 112 -15.44 4.73 0.79
CA ASN A 112 -14.80 5.31 1.96
C ASN A 112 -14.29 4.20 2.86
N ASN A 113 -12.99 3.99 2.85
CA ASN A 113 -12.32 2.96 3.63
C ASN A 113 -11.77 3.49 4.97
N GLY A 114 -12.14 4.73 5.34
CA GLY A 114 -11.75 5.39 6.58
C GLY A 114 -12.77 5.17 7.71
N ASN A 115 -12.59 5.91 8.80
CA ASN A 115 -13.43 5.86 10.00
C ASN A 115 -14.20 7.17 10.26
N GLU A 116 -14.40 7.95 9.21
CA GLU A 116 -15.17 9.19 9.26
C GLU A 116 -15.83 9.40 7.91
N THR A 117 -17.00 10.02 7.92
CA THR A 117 -17.68 10.48 6.70
C THR A 117 -16.82 11.48 5.94
N GLY A 118 -16.76 11.35 4.61
CA GLY A 118 -15.90 12.19 3.76
C GLY A 118 -16.61 12.72 2.53
N GLN A 119 -16.17 13.89 2.06
CA GLN A 119 -16.62 14.47 0.79
C GLN A 119 -15.69 14.02 -0.34
N SER A 120 -16.25 13.33 -1.34
CA SER A 120 -15.50 12.93 -2.54
C SER A 120 -15.02 14.11 -3.38
N ALA A 121 -13.96 13.88 -4.15
CA ALA A 121 -13.49 14.83 -5.15
C ALA A 121 -14.42 14.85 -6.39
N ASN A 122 -14.26 15.86 -7.23
CA ASN A 122 -14.89 15.85 -8.55
C ASN A 122 -14.14 14.86 -9.44
N TYR A 123 -14.91 14.01 -10.11
CA TYR A 123 -14.39 13.11 -11.13
C TYR A 123 -15.03 13.41 -12.48
N MET A 124 -14.33 13.12 -13.55
CA MET A 124 -14.83 13.13 -14.91
C MET A 124 -14.45 11.80 -15.55
N LEU A 125 -15.43 11.07 -16.06
CA LEU A 125 -15.18 9.94 -16.94
C LEU A 125 -15.27 10.43 -18.38
N LYS A 126 -14.26 10.12 -19.18
CA LYS A 126 -14.29 10.40 -20.62
C LYS A 126 -14.18 9.11 -21.40
N PHE A 127 -15.06 8.92 -22.36
CA PHE A 127 -15.11 7.74 -23.21
C PHE A 127 -14.72 8.15 -24.63
N TYR A 128 -13.72 7.49 -25.18
CA TYR A 128 -13.20 7.75 -26.51
C TYR A 128 -13.38 6.52 -27.39
N ALA A 129 -13.78 6.69 -28.65
CA ALA A 129 -13.57 5.69 -29.67
C ALA A 129 -12.08 5.67 -30.04
N THR A 130 -11.55 4.47 -30.30
CA THR A 130 -10.18 4.26 -30.77
C THR A 130 -10.19 3.65 -32.16
N GLU A 131 -9.34 4.17 -33.06
CA GLU A 131 -9.20 3.70 -34.44
C GLU A 131 -7.81 3.08 -34.75
N GLN A 132 -7.71 2.30 -35.82
CA GLN A 132 -6.44 1.99 -36.51
C GLN A 132 -6.43 2.57 -37.92
N PRO A 133 -5.24 2.91 -38.50
CA PRO A 133 -3.89 2.86 -37.93
C PRO A 133 -3.39 4.19 -37.36
N GLN A 134 -4.21 5.24 -37.41
CA GLN A 134 -3.88 6.57 -36.89
C GLN A 134 -4.59 6.72 -35.55
N LYS A 135 -3.85 7.06 -34.48
CA LYS A 135 -4.38 7.31 -33.13
C LYS A 135 -5.24 8.58 -33.14
N TYR A 136 -6.41 8.52 -33.73
CA TYR A 136 -7.47 9.47 -33.48
C TYR A 136 -8.36 8.85 -32.40
N ASP A 137 -8.32 9.49 -31.23
CA ASP A 137 -9.27 9.21 -30.16
C ASP A 137 -10.42 10.21 -30.32
N GLU A 138 -11.58 9.73 -30.74
CA GLU A 138 -12.78 10.57 -30.83
C GLU A 138 -13.55 10.51 -29.51
N LEU A 139 -13.75 11.67 -28.88
CA LEU A 139 -14.52 11.77 -27.64
C LEU A 139 -16.00 11.47 -27.92
N LEU A 140 -16.50 10.37 -27.34
CA LEU A 140 -17.90 9.94 -27.46
C LEU A 140 -18.78 10.51 -26.35
N LEU A 141 -18.26 10.55 -25.11
CA LEU A 141 -19.03 10.97 -23.94
C LEU A 141 -18.14 11.52 -22.84
N GLU A 142 -18.61 12.59 -22.21
CA GLU A 142 -18.13 13.07 -20.91
C GLU A 142 -19.20 12.85 -19.86
N TYR A 143 -18.83 12.21 -18.76
CA TYR A 143 -19.72 11.91 -17.63
C TYR A 143 -19.16 12.56 -16.35
N PRO A 144 -19.62 13.76 -15.99
CA PRO A 144 -19.19 14.45 -14.77
C PRO A 144 -19.80 13.79 -13.54
N ILE A 145 -18.95 13.47 -12.56
CA ILE A 145 -19.35 12.96 -11.25
C ILE A 145 -19.11 14.07 -10.24
N LYS A 146 -20.21 14.59 -9.69
CA LYS A 146 -20.19 15.64 -8.68
C LYS A 146 -19.63 15.11 -7.36
N THR A 147 -19.03 16.00 -6.59
CA THR A 147 -18.71 15.71 -5.20
C THR A 147 -19.97 15.29 -4.44
N GLN A 148 -19.82 14.30 -3.58
CA GLN A 148 -20.86 13.79 -2.71
C GLN A 148 -20.25 13.21 -1.45
N GLU A 149 -21.05 13.21 -0.39
CA GLU A 149 -20.71 12.61 0.88
C GLU A 149 -20.76 11.07 0.77
N ILE A 150 -19.78 10.40 1.38
CA ILE A 150 -19.70 8.95 1.49
C ILE A 150 -19.42 8.62 2.96
N GLU A 151 -20.34 7.93 3.63
CA GLU A 151 -20.14 7.56 5.04
C GLU A 151 -19.04 6.51 5.19
N GLU A 152 -18.52 6.35 6.41
CA GLU A 152 -17.51 5.34 6.70
C GLU A 152 -17.94 3.94 6.24
N GLY A 153 -17.01 3.22 5.60
CA GLY A 153 -17.26 1.88 5.10
C GLY A 153 -18.25 1.78 3.94
N GLN A 154 -18.80 2.87 3.40
CA GLN A 154 -19.71 2.78 2.27
C GLN A 154 -18.97 2.58 0.93
N ILE A 155 -19.59 1.80 0.06
CA ILE A 155 -19.31 1.74 -1.38
C ILE A 155 -20.54 2.27 -2.11
N LYS A 156 -20.38 3.31 -2.93
CA LYS A 156 -21.47 3.91 -3.69
C LYS A 156 -21.22 3.79 -5.18
N ILE A 157 -22.23 3.34 -5.93
CA ILE A 157 -22.20 3.32 -7.40
C ILE A 157 -22.55 4.72 -7.92
N VAL A 158 -21.58 5.40 -8.55
CA VAL A 158 -21.71 6.81 -8.93
C VAL A 158 -21.67 7.04 -10.44
N ALA A 159 -21.41 6.00 -11.22
CA ALA A 159 -21.69 5.97 -12.65
C ALA A 159 -22.00 4.55 -13.10
N LEU A 160 -22.98 4.43 -13.99
CA LEU A 160 -23.30 3.18 -14.69
C LEU A 160 -23.63 3.53 -16.15
N VAL A 161 -22.62 3.48 -17.01
CA VAL A 161 -22.71 3.93 -18.41
C VAL A 161 -22.96 2.74 -19.32
N ASN A 162 -24.14 2.66 -19.92
CA ASN A 162 -24.51 1.57 -20.82
C ASN A 162 -23.89 1.75 -22.20
N TYR A 163 -22.97 0.86 -22.58
CA TYR A 163 -22.22 0.99 -23.83
C TYR A 163 -23.06 0.72 -25.06
N LEU A 164 -23.97 -0.26 -24.99
CA LEU A 164 -24.83 -0.58 -26.13
C LEU A 164 -25.76 0.59 -26.45
N LYS A 165 -26.29 1.25 -25.43
CA LYS A 165 -27.16 2.40 -25.61
C LYS A 165 -26.42 3.64 -26.13
N ASN A 166 -25.22 3.91 -25.61
CA ASN A 166 -24.54 5.17 -25.87
C ASN A 166 -23.59 5.11 -27.08
N PHE A 167 -23.02 3.93 -27.39
CA PHE A 167 -21.88 3.86 -28.30
C PHE A 167 -22.09 2.90 -29.48
N LYS A 168 -22.94 1.88 -29.35
CA LYS A 168 -23.10 0.84 -30.38
C LYS A 168 -23.32 1.41 -31.79
N GLN A 169 -24.21 2.38 -31.92
CA GLN A 169 -24.53 2.99 -33.22
C GLN A 169 -23.28 3.60 -33.88
N TYR A 170 -22.48 4.35 -33.11
CA TYR A 170 -21.22 4.92 -33.60
C TYR A 170 -20.30 3.84 -34.14
N PHE A 171 -20.14 2.73 -33.41
CA PHE A 171 -19.27 1.64 -33.88
C PHE A 171 -19.86 0.94 -35.11
N GLU A 172 -21.18 0.76 -35.22
CA GLU A 172 -21.82 0.16 -36.40
C GLU A 172 -21.70 1.04 -37.66
N GLU A 173 -21.67 2.36 -37.51
CA GLU A 173 -21.57 3.32 -38.63
C GLU A 173 -20.12 3.61 -39.04
N ASN A 174 -19.14 3.40 -38.15
CA ASN A 174 -17.73 3.70 -38.39
C ASN A 174 -16.88 2.42 -38.39
N ASP A 175 -16.56 1.88 -39.57
CA ASP A 175 -15.82 0.62 -39.73
C ASP A 175 -14.42 0.63 -39.10
N ASN A 176 -13.78 1.81 -39.02
CA ASN A 176 -12.45 1.97 -38.44
C ASN A 176 -12.43 1.97 -36.91
N ALA A 177 -13.58 2.16 -36.26
CA ALA A 177 -13.70 2.17 -34.81
C ALA A 177 -13.49 0.74 -34.26
N ARG A 178 -12.54 0.57 -33.35
CA ARG A 178 -12.13 -0.74 -32.83
C ARG A 178 -12.57 -0.99 -31.39
N GLY A 179 -12.46 0.01 -30.54
CA GLY A 179 -12.81 -0.12 -29.14
C GLY A 179 -13.02 1.21 -28.44
N ILE A 180 -13.42 1.13 -27.18
CA ILE A 180 -13.58 2.27 -26.29
C ILE A 180 -12.37 2.36 -25.37
N ARG A 181 -11.82 3.56 -25.24
CA ARG A 181 -10.86 3.95 -24.21
C ARG A 181 -11.56 4.82 -23.18
N ILE A 182 -11.32 4.57 -21.90
CA ILE A 182 -11.93 5.31 -20.80
C ILE A 182 -10.84 5.99 -19.99
N GLU A 183 -10.97 7.30 -19.78
CA GLU A 183 -10.13 8.05 -18.85
C GLU A 183 -10.92 8.39 -17.58
N VAL A 184 -10.37 8.03 -16.42
CA VAL A 184 -10.83 8.51 -15.12
C VAL A 184 -10.00 9.73 -14.76
N ILE A 185 -10.62 10.90 -14.68
CA ILE A 185 -9.94 12.17 -14.42
C ILE A 185 -10.39 12.72 -13.07
N ARG A 186 -9.43 13.14 -12.25
CA ARG A 186 -9.67 13.85 -10.99
C ARG A 186 -8.86 15.13 -10.99
N ASN A 187 -9.51 16.27 -10.76
CA ASN A 187 -8.87 17.59 -10.73
C ASN A 187 -7.95 17.85 -11.95
N GLY A 188 -8.35 17.40 -13.14
CA GLY A 188 -7.60 17.56 -14.38
C GLY A 188 -6.44 16.57 -14.60
N LYS A 189 -6.16 15.67 -13.66
CA LYS A 189 -5.17 14.60 -13.83
C LYS A 189 -5.86 13.28 -14.20
N ILE A 190 -5.33 12.59 -15.22
CA ILE A 190 -5.76 11.22 -15.57
C ILE A 190 -5.20 10.26 -14.52
N LEU A 191 -6.08 9.52 -13.86
CA LEU A 191 -5.74 8.54 -12.81
C LEU A 191 -5.67 7.11 -13.34
N SER A 192 -6.52 6.79 -14.33
CA SER A 192 -6.58 5.48 -14.98
C SER A 192 -6.97 5.65 -16.44
N ASP A 193 -6.46 4.74 -17.27
CA ASP A 193 -6.80 4.57 -18.67
C ASP A 193 -7.06 3.08 -18.91
N ASP A 194 -8.20 2.72 -19.51
CA ASP A 194 -8.57 1.33 -19.79
C ASP A 194 -9.29 1.19 -21.14
N GLY A 195 -9.06 0.06 -21.82
CA GLY A 195 -9.60 -0.22 -23.16
C GLY A 195 -10.52 -1.44 -23.20
N GLN A 196 -11.60 -1.35 -23.99
CA GLN A 196 -12.47 -2.49 -24.33
C GLN A 196 -12.67 -2.55 -25.85
N ASP A 197 -12.50 -3.72 -26.45
CA ASP A 197 -12.70 -3.92 -27.88
C ASP A 197 -14.20 -4.04 -28.20
N TYR A 198 -14.61 -3.61 -29.39
CA TYR A 198 -15.93 -3.86 -29.94
C TYR A 198 -15.90 -5.09 -30.86
N ASN A 199 -16.60 -6.15 -30.46
CA ASN A 199 -16.80 -7.33 -31.28
C ASN A 199 -17.99 -7.06 -32.24
N ARG A 200 -17.66 -6.73 -33.49
CA ARG A 200 -18.65 -6.44 -34.55
C ARG A 200 -19.55 -7.63 -34.89
N GLU A 201 -19.01 -8.85 -34.92
CA GLU A 201 -19.79 -10.06 -35.21
C GLU A 201 -20.88 -10.30 -34.16
N GLN A 202 -20.58 -9.97 -32.90
CA GLN A 202 -21.49 -10.13 -31.77
C GLN A 202 -22.27 -8.84 -31.43
N GLY A 203 -21.97 -7.72 -32.09
CA GLY A 203 -22.56 -6.41 -31.85
C GLY A 203 -22.41 -5.93 -30.40
N ARG A 204 -21.28 -6.23 -29.74
CA ARG A 204 -21.07 -5.97 -28.30
C ARG A 204 -19.61 -5.71 -27.94
N PHE A 205 -19.39 -5.07 -26.80
CA PHE A 205 -18.04 -4.78 -26.27
C PHE A 205 -17.54 -5.94 -25.41
N VAL A 206 -16.23 -6.17 -25.46
CA VAL A 206 -15.56 -7.28 -24.77
C VAL A 206 -14.26 -6.81 -24.12
N LYS A 207 -14.00 -7.32 -22.91
CA LYS A 207 -12.72 -7.18 -22.24
C LYS A 207 -12.08 -8.55 -21.98
N PRO A 208 -10.78 -8.76 -22.29
CA PRO A 208 -10.06 -9.97 -21.89
C PRO A 208 -9.80 -10.00 -20.36
N LEU A 209 -9.94 -11.17 -19.76
CA LEU A 209 -9.76 -11.39 -18.31
C LEU A 209 -8.27 -11.31 -17.90
N GLY A 210 -7.99 -10.59 -16.79
CA GLY A 210 -6.66 -10.53 -16.15
C GLY A 210 -6.40 -11.66 -15.14
N ARG A 211 -5.13 -11.85 -14.74
CA ARG A 211 -4.67 -12.88 -13.78
C ARG A 211 -4.50 -12.33 -12.36
N ALA A 212 -4.79 -13.18 -11.38
CA ALA A 212 -4.62 -12.93 -9.95
C ALA A 212 -3.16 -12.99 -9.46
N GLY A 213 -2.86 -12.16 -8.45
CA GLY A 213 -1.55 -11.98 -7.83
C GLY A 213 -1.13 -13.07 -6.82
N ILE A 214 0.17 -13.03 -6.50
CA ILE A 214 0.97 -14.06 -5.83
C ILE A 214 0.98 -13.87 -4.29
N SER A 215 1.24 -14.96 -3.56
CA SER A 215 1.26 -15.07 -2.10
C SER A 215 2.49 -14.47 -1.39
N VAL A 216 2.34 -14.10 -0.11
CA VAL A 216 3.37 -13.50 0.77
C VAL A 216 3.90 -14.50 1.82
N ASN A 217 5.20 -14.37 2.15
CA ASN A 217 6.04 -15.27 2.95
C ASN A 217 5.97 -14.99 4.48
N SER A 218 6.24 -16.00 5.32
CA SER A 218 6.01 -16.01 6.79
C SER A 218 7.30 -16.12 7.63
N ASN A 219 7.74 -15.00 8.22
CA ASN A 219 8.52 -14.87 9.47
C ASN A 219 8.80 -13.36 9.69
N MET A 220 8.06 -12.71 10.61
CA MET A 220 8.05 -11.24 10.73
C MET A 220 8.25 -10.78 12.18
N THR A 221 9.08 -9.75 12.41
CA THR A 221 9.19 -9.06 13.71
C THR A 221 8.02 -8.10 13.85
N LEU A 222 7.14 -8.25 14.85
CA LEU A 222 5.90 -7.46 14.96
C LEU A 222 5.76 -6.74 16.31
N PHE A 223 5.48 -5.44 16.25
CA PHE A 223 4.98 -4.66 17.38
C PHE A 223 3.48 -4.47 17.24
N ARG A 224 2.71 -4.93 18.22
CA ARG A 224 1.26 -4.73 18.27
C ARG A 224 0.94 -3.58 19.23
N LEU A 225 0.26 -2.56 18.73
CA LEU A 225 -0.28 -1.45 19.51
C LEU A 225 -1.79 -1.66 19.63
N SER A 226 -2.20 -2.22 20.76
CA SER A 226 -3.59 -2.59 21.02
C SER A 226 -4.50 -1.37 21.10
N ARG A 227 -5.81 -1.61 20.94
CA ARG A 227 -6.84 -0.59 21.13
C ARG A 227 -6.69 0.14 22.47
N GLY A 228 -6.73 1.48 22.46
CA GLY A 228 -6.54 2.30 23.66
C GLY A 228 -5.07 2.48 24.08
N PHE A 229 -4.11 2.06 23.27
CA PHE A 229 -2.70 2.39 23.47
C PHE A 229 -2.50 3.91 23.29
N GLU A 230 -1.86 4.57 24.26
CA GLU A 230 -1.58 6.01 24.19
C GLU A 230 -0.08 6.29 24.07
N PHE A 231 0.72 5.71 24.97
CA PHE A 231 2.16 5.96 25.03
C PHE A 231 2.91 4.82 25.68
N GLU A 232 4.07 4.47 25.12
CA GLU A 232 5.07 3.62 25.76
C GLU A 232 6.47 4.19 25.53
N LYS A 233 7.28 4.23 26.58
CA LYS A 233 8.63 4.80 26.49
C LYS A 233 9.55 3.89 25.68
N GLU A 234 9.41 2.57 25.84
CA GLU A 234 10.24 1.58 25.17
C GLU A 234 9.46 0.29 24.90
N LEU A 235 9.48 -0.17 23.64
CA LEU A 235 9.00 -1.50 23.23
C LEU A 235 10.15 -2.25 22.56
N SER A 236 10.33 -3.55 22.81
CA SER A 236 11.43 -4.32 22.22
C SER A 236 10.96 -5.68 21.73
N GLN A 237 11.39 -6.07 20.53
CA GLN A 237 11.11 -7.37 19.93
C GLN A 237 12.40 -8.06 19.49
N LYS A 238 12.52 -9.35 19.77
CA LYS A 238 13.68 -10.16 19.38
C LYS A 238 13.51 -10.62 17.93
N CYS A 239 14.56 -10.52 17.13
CA CYS A 239 14.52 -10.90 15.70
C CYS A 239 15.68 -11.80 15.25
N HIS A 240 16.75 -11.93 16.05
CA HIS A 240 17.99 -12.66 15.75
C HIS A 240 18.31 -12.77 14.25
N GLN A 241 18.72 -11.65 13.66
CA GLN A 241 19.00 -11.55 12.23
C GLN A 241 20.51 -11.44 11.98
N PRO A 242 21.13 -12.41 11.28
CA PRO A 242 22.54 -12.32 10.91
C PRO A 242 22.76 -11.20 9.90
N LEU A 243 23.95 -10.59 9.96
CA LEU A 243 24.42 -9.55 9.06
C LEU A 243 25.68 -10.03 8.36
N ASP A 244 25.59 -10.22 7.05
CA ASP A 244 26.75 -10.49 6.21
C ASP A 244 27.61 -9.23 6.08
N ILE A 245 28.85 -9.37 5.58
CA ILE A 245 29.69 -8.21 5.29
C ILE A 245 29.01 -7.34 4.23
N GLY A 246 28.99 -6.02 4.43
CA GLY A 246 28.35 -5.08 3.52
C GLY A 246 26.92 -4.71 3.92
N THR A 247 26.08 -4.46 2.91
CA THR A 247 24.72 -3.94 3.08
C THR A 247 23.72 -5.04 3.36
N ASN A 248 22.90 -4.85 4.39
CA ASN A 248 21.85 -5.77 4.82
C ASN A 248 20.56 -4.98 5.11
N THR A 249 19.42 -5.67 5.17
CA THR A 249 18.13 -5.08 5.59
C THR A 249 17.64 -5.72 6.87
N ILE A 250 17.07 -4.93 7.79
CA ILE A 250 16.36 -5.41 8.97
C ILE A 250 14.90 -4.96 8.87
N ASP A 251 14.01 -5.93 9.00
CA ASP A 251 12.61 -5.78 8.63
C ASP A 251 11.72 -5.96 9.87
N PHE A 252 10.82 -5.02 10.14
CA PHE A 252 9.85 -5.14 11.22
C PHE A 252 8.53 -4.45 10.90
N TYR A 253 7.48 -4.86 11.61
CA TYR A 253 6.12 -4.42 11.39
C TYR A 253 5.58 -3.75 12.65
N ILE A 254 4.73 -2.75 12.45
CA ILE A 254 3.89 -2.17 13.51
C ILE A 254 2.44 -2.37 13.09
N LEU A 255 1.67 -3.10 13.89
CA LEU A 255 0.22 -3.25 13.73
C LEU A 255 -0.49 -2.35 14.75
N THR A 256 -1.27 -1.39 14.26
CA THR A 256 -2.17 -0.60 15.11
C THR A 256 -3.59 -1.15 15.06
N GLU A 257 -4.31 -1.08 16.17
CA GLU A 257 -5.70 -1.52 16.26
C GLU A 257 -6.74 -0.41 16.08
N GLU A 258 -6.25 0.82 15.88
CA GLU A 258 -7.05 2.03 15.73
C GLU A 258 -6.45 2.95 14.66
N THR A 259 -7.33 3.73 14.03
CA THR A 259 -6.95 4.87 13.18
C THR A 259 -6.41 5.99 14.06
N ALA A 260 -5.21 6.46 13.75
CA ALA A 260 -4.45 7.31 14.65
C ALA A 260 -3.30 8.05 13.95
N SER A 261 -2.72 9.02 14.64
CA SER A 261 -1.36 9.49 14.38
C SER A 261 -0.39 8.66 15.20
N LEU A 262 0.52 7.94 14.54
CA LEU A 262 1.58 7.17 15.16
C LEU A 262 2.87 7.98 15.13
N ARG A 263 3.53 8.09 16.29
CA ARG A 263 4.89 8.61 16.42
C ARG A 263 5.77 7.59 17.11
N TYR A 264 6.98 7.37 16.60
CA TYR A 264 7.95 6.53 17.27
C TYR A 264 9.39 6.85 16.83
N GLU A 265 10.32 6.41 17.66
CA GLU A 265 11.73 6.29 17.32
C GLU A 265 12.12 4.81 17.23
N PHE A 266 13.22 4.48 16.55
CA PHE A 266 13.76 3.13 16.55
C PHE A 266 15.26 3.08 16.87
N GLU A 267 15.70 1.96 17.44
CA GLU A 267 17.09 1.57 17.56
C GLU A 267 17.26 0.06 17.38
N LEU A 268 18.45 -0.34 16.95
CA LEU A 268 18.81 -1.75 16.81
C LEU A 268 19.74 -2.17 17.95
N ILE A 269 19.58 -3.41 18.41
CA ILE A 269 20.44 -4.00 19.44
C ILE A 269 21.23 -5.15 18.83
N SER A 270 22.54 -5.17 19.06
CA SER A 270 23.42 -6.31 18.75
C SER A 270 24.10 -6.80 20.03
N GLY A 271 23.51 -7.81 20.67
CA GLY A 271 23.93 -8.26 21.99
C GLY A 271 23.70 -7.16 23.03
N ASN A 272 24.79 -6.58 23.55
CA ASN A 272 24.73 -5.48 24.53
C ASN A 272 24.93 -4.09 23.89
N LYS A 273 25.19 -4.02 22.58
CA LYS A 273 25.44 -2.75 21.89
C LYS A 273 24.13 -2.18 21.33
N ARG A 274 23.88 -0.90 21.63
CA ARG A 274 22.85 -0.08 21.00
C ARG A 274 23.41 0.56 19.73
N ILE A 275 22.63 0.50 18.65
CA ILE A 275 22.94 1.08 17.34
C ILE A 275 21.79 2.04 17.04
N CYS A 276 22.09 3.34 17.09
CA CYS A 276 21.11 4.40 16.86
C CYS A 276 21.26 4.96 15.44
N PRO A 277 20.15 5.39 14.81
CA PRO A 277 20.21 6.15 13.56
C PRO A 277 20.91 7.51 13.77
N LEU A 278 21.30 8.16 12.67
CA LEU A 278 21.82 9.52 12.70
C LEU A 278 20.75 10.49 13.24
N GLN A 279 21.18 11.64 13.77
CA GLN A 279 20.25 12.62 14.37
C GLN A 279 19.14 13.00 13.37
N ASN A 280 17.89 12.96 13.83
CA ASN A 280 16.65 13.24 13.11
C ASN A 280 16.17 12.18 12.08
N GLU A 281 16.99 11.20 11.68
CA GLU A 281 16.55 10.11 10.79
C GLU A 281 15.78 9.00 11.51
N GLY A 282 15.86 8.98 12.85
CA GLY A 282 15.21 7.98 13.68
C GLY A 282 13.78 8.28 14.08
N GLN A 283 13.26 9.49 13.82
CA GLN A 283 11.94 9.92 14.28
C GLN A 283 10.91 9.81 13.17
N ILE A 284 9.90 8.97 13.38
CA ILE A 284 8.86 8.70 12.41
C ILE A 284 7.54 9.21 12.95
N LYS A 285 6.77 9.90 12.10
CA LYS A 285 5.40 10.32 12.36
C LYS A 285 4.56 10.06 11.13
N LEU A 286 3.49 9.30 11.29
CA LEU A 286 2.61 8.85 10.22
C LEU A 286 1.16 8.91 10.69
N ASP A 287 0.24 9.16 9.78
CA ASP A 287 -1.17 8.91 10.05
C ASP A 287 -1.52 7.52 9.49
N VAL A 288 -2.15 6.70 10.33
CA VAL A 288 -2.47 5.30 10.07
C VAL A 288 -3.97 5.11 10.18
N PHE A 289 -4.56 4.28 9.33
CA PHE A 289 -5.97 3.94 9.39
C PHE A 289 -6.21 2.44 9.41
N VAL A 290 -7.22 2.03 10.17
CA VAL A 290 -7.74 0.66 10.11
C VAL A 290 -8.77 0.62 8.99
N PRO A 291 -8.50 -0.11 7.89
CA PRO A 291 -9.43 -0.17 6.76
C PRO A 291 -10.66 -1.02 7.10
N CYS A 292 -11.79 -0.72 6.47
CA CYS A 292 -12.97 -1.59 6.43
C CYS A 292 -12.79 -2.76 5.43
N TYR A 293 -12.09 -2.50 4.32
CA TYR A 293 -11.90 -3.40 3.18
C TYR A 293 -10.41 -3.66 2.90
N LYS A 294 -10.07 -4.82 2.36
CA LYS A 294 -8.70 -5.18 1.92
C LYS A 294 -8.21 -4.43 0.68
N VAL A 295 -8.90 -3.35 0.28
CA VAL A 295 -8.57 -2.49 -0.86
C VAL A 295 -7.88 -1.24 -0.31
N LEU A 296 -6.59 -1.07 -0.60
CA LEU A 296 -5.77 0.00 -0.03
C LEU A 296 -5.43 1.09 -1.05
N ASP A 297 -5.89 0.92 -2.29
CA ASP A 297 -5.59 1.79 -3.41
C ASP A 297 -6.77 1.93 -4.37
N ASN A 298 -6.68 2.96 -5.21
CA ASN A 298 -7.59 3.17 -6.32
C ASN A 298 -7.32 2.15 -7.43
N HIS A 299 -8.37 1.56 -7.99
CA HIS A 299 -8.25 0.58 -9.06
C HIS A 299 -9.29 0.77 -10.15
N THR A 300 -9.00 0.20 -11.31
CA THR A 300 -10.04 -0.29 -12.21
C THR A 300 -9.90 -1.81 -12.21
N TYR A 301 -11.04 -2.52 -12.19
CA TYR A 301 -11.14 -3.96 -12.07
C TYR A 301 -10.53 -4.47 -10.75
N GLY A 302 -10.72 -3.70 -9.68
CA GLY A 302 -10.31 -4.08 -8.34
C GLY A 302 -11.28 -5.07 -7.68
N LYS A 303 -11.00 -5.39 -6.42
CA LYS A 303 -11.76 -6.41 -5.68
C LYS A 303 -13.20 -6.01 -5.38
N CYS A 304 -13.49 -4.70 -5.28
CA CYS A 304 -14.86 -4.25 -5.08
C CYS A 304 -15.66 -4.42 -6.37
N TYR A 305 -15.05 -4.09 -7.52
CA TYR A 305 -15.64 -4.41 -8.82
C TYR A 305 -15.87 -5.92 -8.98
N GLU A 306 -14.88 -6.78 -8.71
CA GLU A 306 -15.03 -8.24 -8.82
C GLU A 306 -16.15 -8.80 -7.92
N ALA A 307 -16.37 -8.19 -6.74
CA ALA A 307 -17.44 -8.59 -5.83
C ALA A 307 -18.83 -8.18 -6.36
N LEU A 308 -18.92 -7.03 -7.01
CA LEU A 308 -20.18 -6.41 -7.43
C LEU A 308 -20.56 -6.67 -8.89
N GLU A 309 -19.63 -7.06 -9.78
CA GLU A 309 -19.89 -7.27 -11.22
C GLU A 309 -20.96 -8.34 -11.50
N LYS A 310 -21.12 -9.30 -10.57
CA LYS A 310 -22.11 -10.40 -10.66
C LYS A 310 -23.44 -10.05 -10.00
N GLN A 311 -23.50 -8.91 -9.32
CA GLN A 311 -24.69 -8.42 -8.66
C GLN A 311 -25.52 -7.58 -9.63
N ARG A 312 -26.83 -7.47 -9.36
CA ARG A 312 -27.71 -6.58 -10.13
C ARG A 312 -27.63 -5.16 -9.58
N ILE A 313 -26.47 -4.52 -9.78
CA ILE A 313 -26.24 -3.16 -9.32
C ILE A 313 -27.00 -2.14 -10.16
N LYS A 314 -27.31 -1.00 -9.55
CA LYS A 314 -27.92 0.18 -10.18
C LYS A 314 -27.13 1.42 -9.81
N TYR A 315 -27.31 2.46 -10.62
CA TYR A 315 -26.85 3.80 -10.27
C TYR A 315 -27.46 4.24 -8.93
N ASP A 316 -26.66 4.91 -8.10
CA ASP A 316 -26.97 5.32 -6.72
C ASP A 316 -27.13 4.20 -5.69
N ASP A 317 -26.89 2.93 -6.05
CA ASP A 317 -26.80 1.87 -5.06
C ASP A 317 -25.68 2.16 -4.05
N VAL A 318 -25.96 1.90 -2.78
CA VAL A 318 -25.02 2.04 -1.65
C VAL A 318 -24.91 0.69 -0.96
N PHE A 319 -23.67 0.26 -0.72
CA PHE A 319 -23.36 -0.96 0.01
C PHE A 319 -22.59 -0.60 1.28
N THR A 320 -23.07 -1.11 2.40
CA THR A 320 -22.39 -1.00 3.69
C THR A 320 -21.41 -2.15 3.90
N VAL A 321 -20.57 -2.05 4.93
CA VAL A 321 -19.70 -3.16 5.37
C VAL A 321 -20.51 -4.44 5.65
N ALA A 322 -21.73 -4.30 6.19
CA ALA A 322 -22.60 -5.44 6.46
C ALA A 322 -23.07 -6.12 5.16
N ASP A 323 -23.46 -5.33 4.16
CA ASP A 323 -23.86 -5.85 2.84
C ASP A 323 -22.68 -6.56 2.16
N MET A 324 -21.51 -5.91 2.16
CA MET A 324 -20.30 -6.47 1.55
C MET A 324 -19.80 -7.72 2.26
N LYS A 325 -20.04 -7.86 3.57
CA LYS A 325 -19.75 -9.11 4.29
C LYS A 325 -20.61 -10.27 3.78
N LEU A 326 -21.87 -10.02 3.43
CA LEU A 326 -22.76 -11.04 2.84
C LEU A 326 -22.38 -11.37 1.39
N ILE A 327 -21.94 -10.37 0.63
CA ILE A 327 -21.57 -10.52 -0.79
C ILE A 327 -20.21 -11.22 -0.94
N LYS A 328 -19.20 -10.78 -0.19
CA LYS A 328 -17.80 -11.17 -0.34
C LYS A 328 -17.03 -10.97 0.96
N GLU A 329 -17.23 -11.87 1.93
CA GLU A 329 -16.59 -11.79 3.26
C GLU A 329 -15.07 -11.67 3.21
N ASP A 330 -14.41 -12.32 2.23
CA ASP A 330 -12.97 -12.24 2.05
C ASP A 330 -12.47 -10.87 1.58
N LEU A 331 -13.36 -9.95 1.19
CA LEU A 331 -13.03 -8.54 0.95
C LEU A 331 -12.90 -7.74 2.26
N ILE A 332 -13.64 -8.13 3.31
CA ILE A 332 -13.65 -7.42 4.59
C ILE A 332 -12.29 -7.54 5.26
N TYR A 333 -11.77 -6.41 5.75
CA TYR A 333 -10.49 -6.39 6.43
C TYR A 333 -10.60 -7.06 7.81
N ASN A 334 -9.71 -8.01 8.07
CA ASN A 334 -9.54 -8.63 9.38
C ASN A 334 -8.19 -8.17 9.94
N ILE A 335 -8.24 -7.37 10.99
CA ILE A 335 -7.07 -6.80 11.66
C ILE A 335 -6.15 -7.82 12.31
N TYR A 336 -6.69 -8.99 12.66
CA TYR A 336 -5.94 -10.07 13.30
C TYR A 336 -5.35 -11.07 12.31
N ARG A 337 -5.68 -10.95 11.02
CA ARG A 337 -5.13 -11.82 9.97
C ARG A 337 -3.59 -11.86 9.94
N PRO A 338 -2.85 -10.76 10.18
CA PRO A 338 -1.39 -10.82 10.27
C PRO A 338 -0.90 -11.68 11.45
N LEU A 339 -1.67 -11.76 12.54
CA LEU A 339 -1.35 -12.57 13.73
C LEU A 339 -1.59 -14.07 13.48
N GLU A 340 -2.67 -14.41 12.76
CA GLU A 340 -3.03 -15.79 12.41
C GLU A 340 -1.97 -16.50 11.55
N LYS A 341 -1.04 -15.75 10.93
CA LYS A 341 0.08 -16.30 10.13
C LYS A 341 1.37 -16.50 10.94
N MET A 342 1.37 -16.14 12.23
CA MET A 342 2.53 -16.22 13.12
C MET A 342 2.49 -17.40 14.08
N ASP A 343 1.33 -18.06 14.21
CA ASP A 343 1.12 -19.35 14.87
C ASP A 343 1.25 -20.49 13.84
#